data_AF-A0A522D9Y0-F1
#
_entry.id   AF-A0A522D9Y0-F1
#
_cell.length_a   1.000
_cell.length_b   1.000
_cell.length_c   1.000
_cell.angle_alpha   90.00
_cell.angle_beta   90.00
_cell.angle_gamma   90.00
#
_symmetry.space_group_name_H-M   'P 1'
#
loop_
_entity.id
_entity.type
_entity.pdbx_description
1 polymer ?
#
loop_
_entity_poly.entity_id
_entity_poly.type
_entity_poly.pdbx_seq_one_letter_code
_entity_poly.pdbx_strand_id
1 'polypeptide(L)'
;MRRDVSGIFNKFAGREVPMHEETKTMRIGCVIKKLTAVSLADPADPTLKEMSDEARKNGLQLRVLWPGKGYTDDYVRTRVNAHIEKGTDGKYRVSRKFDIG
;
A
#
# COMPACT_ATOMS: atom_id res chain seq x y z
N MET A 1 -12.40 -7.70 19.35
CA MET A 1 -13.05 -7.99 18.05
C MET A 1 -12.34 -7.15 17.00
N ARG A 2 -11.64 -7.76 16.02
CA ARG A 2 -11.05 -7.02 14.89
C ARG A 2 -12.20 -6.57 13.99
N ARG A 3 -12.26 -5.28 13.67
CA ARG A 3 -13.29 -4.74 12.77
C ARG A 3 -12.92 -5.15 11.36
N ASP A 4 -13.75 -5.97 10.72
CA ASP A 4 -13.58 -6.30 9.31
C ASP A 4 -14.02 -5.10 8.45
N VAL A 5 -13.10 -4.59 7.65
CA VAL A 5 -13.33 -3.47 6.72
C VAL A 5 -13.31 -3.91 5.27
N SER A 6 -13.11 -5.21 5.00
CA SER A 6 -13.03 -5.76 3.65
C SER A 6 -14.28 -5.46 2.83
N GLY A 7 -15.48 -5.50 3.45
CA GLY A 7 -16.74 -5.16 2.78
C GLY A 7 -16.81 -3.71 2.28
N ILE A 8 -16.04 -2.79 2.86
CA ILE A 8 -15.99 -1.37 2.48
C ILE A 8 -14.99 -1.16 1.33
N PHE A 9 -13.81 -1.79 1.43
CA PHE A 9 -12.68 -1.51 0.56
C PHE A 9 -12.47 -2.51 -0.58
N ASN A 10 -13.10 -3.69 -0.56
CA ASN A 10 -12.94 -4.68 -1.64
C ASN A 10 -13.37 -4.17 -3.02
N LYS A 11 -14.20 -3.11 -3.10
CA LYS A 11 -14.52 -2.42 -4.37
C LYS A 11 -13.31 -1.79 -5.07
N PHE A 12 -12.21 -1.58 -4.34
CA PHE A 12 -10.96 -1.07 -4.88
C PHE A 12 -10.00 -2.20 -5.30
N ALA A 13 -10.25 -3.44 -4.88
CA ALA A 13 -9.37 -4.56 -5.19
C ALA A 13 -9.24 -4.78 -6.71
N GLY A 14 -8.02 -4.93 -7.19
CA GLY A 14 -7.68 -5.06 -8.60
C GLY A 14 -7.52 -3.74 -9.35
N ARG A 15 -7.85 -2.58 -8.76
CA ARG A 15 -7.57 -1.29 -9.38
C ARG A 15 -6.07 -1.06 -9.45
N GLU A 16 -5.62 -0.60 -10.61
CA GLU A 16 -4.21 -0.31 -10.87
C GLU A 16 -3.80 0.97 -10.15
N VAL A 17 -2.61 0.95 -9.54
CA VAL A 17 -1.97 2.12 -8.94
C VAL A 17 -0.61 2.25 -9.61
N PRO A 18 -0.40 3.26 -10.47
CA PRO A 18 0.88 3.47 -11.13
C PRO A 18 2.02 3.66 -10.12
N MET A 19 3.08 2.87 -10.27
CA MET A 19 4.25 2.87 -9.41
C MET A 19 5.52 2.95 -10.26
N HIS A 20 6.58 3.52 -9.67
CA HIS A 20 7.93 3.48 -10.20
C HIS A 20 8.79 2.51 -9.40
N GLU A 21 9.59 1.72 -10.11
CA GLU A 21 10.60 0.85 -9.53
C GLU A 21 12.00 1.39 -9.87
N GLU A 22 12.82 1.59 -8.85
CA GLU A 22 14.21 2.01 -9.01
C GLU A 22 15.11 1.01 -8.30
N THR A 23 16.05 0.39 -9.03
CA THR A 23 17.03 -0.50 -8.41
C THR A 23 18.23 0.32 -7.95
N LYS A 24 18.42 0.42 -6.64
CA LYS A 24 19.58 1.09 -6.02
C LYS A 24 20.59 0.07 -5.55
N THR A 25 21.85 0.34 -5.86
CA THR A 25 22.97 -0.41 -5.29
C THR A 25 23.44 0.33 -4.05
N MET A 26 23.33 -0.30 -2.89
CA MET A 26 23.75 0.27 -1.61
C MET A 26 24.83 -0.61 -0.98
N ARG A 27 25.85 0.04 -0.42
CA ARG A 27 26.85 -0.62 0.42
C ARG A 27 26.36 -0.63 1.85
N ILE A 28 26.13 -1.83 2.40
CA ILE A 28 25.76 -2.03 3.81
C ILE A 28 26.93 -2.76 4.46
N GLY A 29 27.77 -2.01 5.19
CA GLY A 29 29.04 -2.50 5.73
C GLY A 29 30.03 -2.87 4.61
N CYS A 30 30.46 -4.14 4.61
CA CYS A 30 31.37 -4.69 3.59
C CYS A 30 30.65 -5.32 2.39
N VAL A 31 29.31 -5.32 2.38
CA VAL A 31 28.51 -6.01 1.34
C VAL A 31 27.82 -5.00 0.42
N ILE A 32 27.89 -5.23 -0.89
CA ILE A 32 27.12 -4.50 -1.89
C ILE A 32 25.78 -5.24 -2.08
N LYS A 33 24.67 -4.56 -1.82
CA LYS A 33 23.32 -5.09 -2.05
C LYS A 33 22.59 -4.28 -3.10
N LYS A 34 21.83 -4.96 -3.95
CA LYS A 34 20.83 -4.34 -4.83
C LYS A 34 19.49 -4.35 -4.11
N LEU A 35 18.85 -3.20 -4.03
CA LEU A 35 17.54 -3.01 -3.42
C LEU A 35 16.61 -2.40 -4.47
N THR A 36 15.44 -3.00 -4.67
CA THR A 36 14.39 -2.40 -5.49
C THR A 36 13.55 -1.51 -4.59
N ALA A 37 13.66 -0.20 -4.79
CA ALA A 37 12.79 0.79 -4.19
C ALA A 37 11.55 0.96 -5.06
N VAL A 38 10.38 1.01 -4.42
CA VAL A 38 9.11 1.25 -5.10
C VAL A 38 8.49 2.53 -4.54
N SER A 39 8.05 3.41 -5.43
CA SER A 39 7.37 4.65 -5.08
C SER A 39 6.13 4.83 -5.96
N LEU A 40 5.16 5.62 -5.48
CA LEU A 40 4.06 6.05 -6.33
C LEU A 40 4.59 6.81 -7.53
N ALA A 41 4.01 6.56 -8.70
CA ALA A 41 4.28 7.38 -9.88
C ALA A 41 3.61 8.74 -9.78
N ASP A 42 2.42 8.79 -9.16
CA ASP A 42 1.71 10.02 -8.85
C ASP A 42 1.27 10.01 -7.37
N PRO A 43 1.74 10.94 -6.53
CA PRO A 43 1.26 11.07 -5.16
C PRO A 43 -0.22 11.50 -5.07
N ALA A 44 -0.79 12.05 -6.16
CA ALA A 44 -2.19 12.46 -6.27
C ALA A 44 -3.07 11.42 -7.00
N ASP A 45 -2.63 10.15 -7.06
CA ASP A 45 -3.36 9.07 -7.74
C ASP A 45 -4.87 9.06 -7.34
N PRO A 46 -5.79 9.05 -8.34
CA PRO A 46 -7.21 9.15 -8.07
C PRO A 46 -7.76 7.94 -7.29
N THR A 47 -7.20 6.74 -7.49
CA THR A 47 -7.61 5.55 -6.73
C THR A 47 -7.28 5.71 -5.25
N LEU A 48 -6.07 6.19 -4.94
CA LEU A 48 -5.66 6.45 -3.56
C LEU A 48 -6.46 7.57 -2.91
N LYS A 49 -6.80 8.62 -3.68
CA LYS A 49 -7.67 9.69 -3.22
C LYS A 49 -9.07 9.16 -2.87
N GLU A 50 -9.69 8.37 -3.74
CA GLU A 50 -10.99 7.75 -3.47
C GLU A 50 -10.96 6.83 -2.25
N MET A 51 -9.90 6.03 -2.08
CA MET A 51 -9.72 5.18 -0.90
C MET A 51 -9.59 6.01 0.38
N SER A 52 -8.87 7.13 0.32
CA SER A 52 -8.71 8.04 1.45
C SER A 52 -10.04 8.70 1.83
N ASP A 53 -10.81 9.15 0.83
CA ASP A 53 -12.15 9.71 1.03
C ASP A 53 -13.11 8.68 1.63
N GLU A 54 -13.06 7.42 1.16
CA GLU A 54 -13.87 6.33 1.71
C GLU A 54 -13.49 5.99 3.16
N ALA A 55 -12.19 5.95 3.48
CA ALA A 55 -11.73 5.76 4.86
C ALA A 55 -12.26 6.86 5.77
N ARG A 56 -12.10 8.13 5.37
CA ARG A 56 -12.58 9.29 6.12
C ARG A 56 -14.09 9.25 6.34
N LYS A 57 -14.87 8.90 5.32
CA LYS A 57 -16.33 8.75 5.41
C LYS A 57 -16.76 7.72 6.47
N ASN A 58 -15.94 6.70 6.69
CA ASN A 58 -16.19 5.63 7.66
C ASN A 58 -15.49 5.88 9.02
N GLY A 59 -14.94 7.08 9.25
CA GLY A 59 -14.23 7.43 10.49
C GLY A 59 -12.88 6.72 10.63
N LEU A 60 -12.25 6.35 9.52
CA LEU A 60 -10.98 5.66 9.44
C LEU A 60 -9.89 6.54 8.81
N GLN A 61 -8.64 6.20 9.08
CA GLN A 61 -7.45 6.74 8.41
C GLN A 61 -6.90 5.69 7.44
N LEU A 62 -6.44 6.10 6.26
CA LEU A 62 -5.84 5.19 5.29
C LEU A 62 -4.31 5.15 5.47
N ARG A 63 -3.75 3.95 5.56
CA ARG A 63 -2.32 3.67 5.36
C ARG A 63 -2.17 2.73 4.18
N VAL A 64 -1.33 3.09 3.22
CA VAL A 64 -1.10 2.28 2.03
C VAL A 64 0.25 1.58 2.15
N LEU A 65 0.22 0.26 2.01
CA LEU A 65 1.36 -0.63 2.13
C LEU A 65 1.75 -1.16 0.74
N TRP A 66 3.02 -1.12 0.36
CA TRP A 66 3.50 -1.61 -0.93
C TRP A 66 4.92 -2.20 -0.82
N PRO A 67 5.33 -3.09 -1.76
CA PRO A 67 6.62 -3.75 -1.74
C PRO A 67 7.79 -2.76 -1.70
N GLY A 68 8.88 -3.11 -1.02
CA GLY A 68 10.09 -2.29 -0.99
C GLY A 68 10.03 -1.09 -0.03
N LYS A 69 8.89 -0.81 0.59
CA LYS A 69 8.77 0.16 1.68
C LYS A 69 8.74 -0.55 3.03
N GLY A 70 9.54 -0.07 3.97
CA GLY A 70 9.55 -0.57 5.35
C GLY A 70 8.37 -0.03 6.13
N TYR A 71 7.68 -0.91 6.86
CA TYR A 71 6.55 -0.55 7.71
C TYR A 71 6.77 -1.14 9.10
N THR A 72 6.52 -0.34 10.13
CA THR A 72 6.37 -0.83 11.50
C THR A 72 4.98 -1.42 11.70
N ASP A 73 4.88 -2.31 12.69
CA ASP A 73 3.60 -2.77 13.22
C ASP A 73 2.69 -1.59 13.54
N ASP A 74 1.40 -1.86 13.39
CA ASP A 74 0.37 -0.86 13.52
C ASP A 74 -0.64 -1.27 14.58
N TYR A 75 -0.92 -0.34 15.50
CA TYR A 75 -1.81 -0.53 16.64
C TYR A 75 -2.92 0.55 16.72
N VAL A 76 -2.97 1.46 15.74
CA VAL A 76 -4.01 2.47 15.55
C VAL A 76 -5.30 1.81 15.06
N ARG A 77 -6.22 1.55 16.01
CA ARG A 77 -7.53 0.90 15.74
C ARG A 77 -8.44 1.61 14.74
N THR A 78 -8.16 2.88 14.43
CA THR A 78 -8.89 3.68 13.44
C THR A 78 -8.17 3.74 12.10
N ARG A 79 -7.07 3.01 11.92
CA ARG A 79 -6.32 2.98 10.66
C ARG A 79 -6.60 1.69 9.91
N VAL A 80 -6.88 1.83 8.61
CA VAL A 80 -6.96 0.72 7.68
C VAL A 80 -5.67 0.66 6.88
N ASN A 81 -5.04 -0.51 6.89
CA ASN A 81 -3.90 -0.85 6.06
C ASN A 81 -4.41 -1.47 4.76
N ALA A 82 -4.22 -0.76 3.66
CA ALA A 82 -4.51 -1.24 2.32
C ALA A 82 -3.21 -1.68 1.63
N HIS A 83 -3.15 -2.93 1.19
CA HIS A 83 -1.94 -3.46 0.56
C HIS A 83 -2.04 -3.35 -0.96
N ILE A 84 -1.00 -2.80 -1.58
CA ILE A 84 -0.78 -2.81 -3.03
C ILE A 84 0.23 -3.91 -3.32
N GLU A 85 -0.07 -4.76 -4.31
CA GLU A 85 0.78 -5.88 -4.69
C GLU A 85 1.11 -5.80 -6.18
N LYS A 86 2.29 -6.30 -6.56
CA LYS A 86 2.69 -6.43 -7.96
C LYS A 86 2.10 -7.71 -8.53
N GLY A 87 1.29 -7.58 -9.57
CA GLY A 87 0.74 -8.69 -10.33
C GLY A 87 1.80 -9.40 -11.18
N THR A 88 1.46 -10.57 -11.71
CA THR A 88 2.33 -11.35 -12.61
C THR A 88 2.60 -10.64 -13.94
N ASP A 89 1.75 -9.69 -14.32
CA ASP A 89 1.90 -8.82 -15.48
C ASP A 89 2.78 -7.59 -15.20
N GLY A 90 3.39 -7.51 -14.02
CA GLY A 90 4.28 -6.44 -13.61
C GLY A 90 3.57 -5.17 -13.14
N LYS A 91 2.24 -5.11 -13.16
CA LYS A 91 1.48 -3.93 -12.73
C LYS A 91 1.14 -4.00 -11.24
N TYR A 92 1.11 -2.84 -10.59
CA TYR A 92 0.73 -2.72 -9.19
C TYR A 92 -0.77 -2.49 -9.06
N ARG A 93 -1.40 -3.24 -8.14
CA ARG A 93 -2.84 -3.16 -7.90
C ARG A 93 -3.14 -3.19 -6.42
N VAL A 94 -4.23 -2.53 -6.04
CA VAL A 94 -4.80 -2.69 -4.70
C VAL A 94 -5.21 -4.16 -4.52
N SER A 95 -4.70 -4.80 -3.48
CA SER A 95 -5.02 -6.20 -3.16
C SER A 95 -6.38 -6.32 -2.47
N ARG A 96 -6.78 -7.56 -2.16
CA ARG A 96 -7.95 -7.85 -1.30
C ARG A 96 -7.62 -7.83 0.19
N LYS A 97 -6.38 -7.49 0.56
CA LYS A 97 -5.93 -7.47 1.95
C LYS A 97 -6.16 -6.08 2.52
N PHE A 98 -7.13 -6.02 3.43
CA PHE A 98 -7.42 -4.85 4.25
C PHE A 98 -7.46 -5.30 5.70
N ASP A 99 -6.67 -4.65 6.54
CA ASP A 99 -6.63 -4.95 7.97
C ASP A 99 -6.72 -3.67 8.78
N ILE A 100 -7.32 -3.80 9.96
CA ILE A 100 -7.22 -2.77 11.00
C ILE A 100 -6.02 -3.13 11.87
N GLY A 101 -5.15 -2.17 11.99
CA GLY A 101 -3.92 -2.24 12.74
C GLY A 101 -3.41 -0.84 12.75
#